data_AF-A0A2L1S5Z7-F1
#
_entry.id   AF-A0A2L1S5Z7-F1
#
_cell.length_a   1.000
_cell.length_b   1.000
_cell.length_c   1.000
_cell.angle_alpha   90.00
_cell.angle_beta   90.00
_cell.angle_gamma   90.00
#
_symmetry.space_group_name_H-M   'P 1'
#
loop_
_entity.id
_entity.type
_entity.pdbx_description
1 polymer ?
#
loop_
_entity_poly.entity_id
_entity_poly.type
_entity_poly.pdbx_seq_one_letter_code
_entity_poly.pdbx_strand_id
1 'polypeptide(L)'
;MAGPAARRQSVGVNVGGVMVGGGAPVVVQSMTNTDTADIDATVRQVMQLARAGSEIVRITVDRDESAAAVPIIRDRLASMGYDVPLVGDFHYIGHKLLTDHPACAEALAKYRINPGNVGFKAKRDTQFATLIEIANRYDKPVRIGVNWGSLDEELLTRLMDENAASDTPISAAAVQREAIIQSALLSAARAEELGMGRDKILLSTKVSDVQHLIAVYQDLAARCDYALHLGLTEAGMGSKGIVASSAALGILLQQGIGDTIRISLTPEPGGDRTTEVKVAQELLQTMGFRQFLPVVAACPGCGRTTSTTFQTLAKDIQDHLNTSMPEWRERYPGVETLSVAVMGCIVNGPGESKHANIGISLPGTGETPAAPVFVDGAKVATLRGADVADQFKAMVADYIERKFGSGKQNAAE
;
A
#
# COMPACT_ATOMS: atom_id res chain seq x y z
N MET A 1 12.42 -7.61 -22.75
CA MET A 1 12.79 -7.51 -21.32
C MET A 1 11.69 -8.16 -20.51
N ALA A 2 12.02 -9.04 -19.57
CA ALA A 2 11.03 -9.54 -18.60
C ALA A 2 10.77 -8.41 -17.58
N GLY A 3 9.53 -7.92 -17.50
CA GLY A 3 9.14 -6.82 -16.63
C GLY A 3 7.62 -6.67 -16.62
N PRO A 4 7.07 -5.83 -15.73
CA PRO A 4 5.64 -5.54 -15.72
C PRO A 4 5.17 -4.94 -17.04
N ALA A 5 3.89 -5.11 -17.37
CA ALA A 5 3.29 -4.38 -18.48
C ALA A 5 3.37 -2.87 -18.22
N ALA A 6 3.28 -2.08 -19.30
CA ALA A 6 3.21 -0.63 -19.17
C ALA A 6 2.05 -0.23 -18.24
N ARG A 7 2.28 0.75 -17.37
CA ARG A 7 1.22 1.31 -16.51
C ARG A 7 0.07 1.81 -17.37
N ARG A 8 -1.16 1.45 -16.98
CA ARG A 8 -2.38 2.02 -17.54
C ARG A 8 -2.33 3.55 -17.40
N GLN A 9 -2.61 4.26 -18.49
CA GLN A 9 -2.72 5.72 -18.46
C GLN A 9 -3.93 6.10 -17.61
N SER A 10 -3.69 6.93 -16.58
CA SER A 10 -4.71 7.38 -15.65
C SER A 10 -4.59 8.87 -15.41
N VAL A 11 -5.69 9.55 -15.12
CA VAL A 11 -5.69 10.93 -14.66
C VAL A 11 -5.07 10.98 -13.26
N GLY A 12 -4.07 11.85 -13.08
CA GLY A 12 -3.41 12.04 -11.80
C GLY A 12 -4.29 12.82 -10.82
N VAL A 13 -4.31 12.38 -9.56
CA VAL A 13 -5.05 13.03 -8.48
C VAL A 13 -4.09 13.38 -7.34
N ASN A 14 -4.02 14.67 -7.01
CA ASN A 14 -3.22 15.15 -5.89
C ASN A 14 -3.98 14.98 -4.56
N VAL A 15 -3.45 14.14 -3.66
CA VAL A 15 -3.97 13.91 -2.32
C VAL A 15 -3.01 14.50 -1.30
N GLY A 16 -3.22 15.76 -0.93
CA GLY A 16 -2.41 16.45 0.10
C GLY A 16 -0.91 16.49 -0.22
N GLY A 17 -0.53 16.63 -1.49
CA GLY A 17 0.85 16.61 -1.98
C GLY A 17 1.28 15.27 -2.59
N VAL A 18 0.55 14.18 -2.33
CA VAL A 18 0.86 12.85 -2.87
C VAL A 18 0.09 12.62 -4.17
N MET A 19 0.80 12.50 -5.28
CA MET A 19 0.21 12.25 -6.60
C MET A 19 -0.18 10.77 -6.76
N VAL A 20 -1.45 10.50 -7.09
CA VAL A 20 -1.98 9.16 -7.36
C VAL A 20 -2.45 9.07 -8.80
N GLY A 21 -1.87 8.19 -9.61
CA GLY A 21 -2.14 8.10 -11.05
C GLY A 21 -1.27 9.05 -11.87
N GLY A 22 -1.59 9.28 -13.15
CA GLY A 22 -0.84 10.22 -13.99
C GLY A 22 0.62 9.80 -14.26
N GLY A 23 0.92 8.50 -14.18
CA GLY A 23 2.28 7.97 -14.29
C GLY A 23 3.08 8.01 -12.98
N ALA A 24 2.53 8.54 -11.88
CA ALA A 24 3.17 8.50 -10.58
C ALA A 24 3.41 7.05 -10.08
N PRO A 25 4.42 6.84 -9.21
CA PRO A 25 4.65 5.55 -8.57
C PRO A 25 3.41 5.05 -7.82
N VAL A 26 3.20 3.73 -7.77
CA VAL A 26 2.02 3.16 -7.06
C VAL A 26 2.12 3.48 -5.58
N VAL A 27 1.09 4.14 -5.04
CA VAL A 27 1.09 4.68 -3.67
C VAL A 27 0.61 3.65 -2.65
N VAL A 28 1.33 3.49 -1.54
CA VAL A 28 0.95 2.64 -0.41
C VAL A 28 0.07 3.42 0.56
N GLN A 29 -1.12 2.89 0.88
CA GLN A 29 -2.04 3.47 1.86
C GLN A 29 -2.41 2.45 2.94
N SER A 30 -2.84 2.98 4.08
CA SER A 30 -3.34 2.19 5.20
C SER A 30 -4.60 2.80 5.81
N MET A 31 -5.16 2.15 6.83
CA MET A 31 -6.24 2.70 7.61
C MET A 31 -6.04 2.41 9.09
N THR A 32 -6.31 3.40 9.94
CA THR A 32 -6.36 3.19 11.39
C THR A 32 -7.46 2.20 11.78
N ASN A 33 -7.36 1.66 12.98
CA ASN A 33 -8.41 0.89 13.64
C ASN A 33 -8.71 1.40 15.07
N THR A 34 -8.10 2.53 15.46
CA THR A 34 -8.46 3.26 16.67
C THR A 34 -9.80 3.97 16.50
N ASP A 35 -10.47 4.20 17.63
CA ASP A 35 -11.59 5.13 17.64
C ASP A 35 -11.08 6.55 17.35
N THR A 36 -11.60 7.19 16.31
CA THR A 36 -11.09 8.50 15.86
C THR A 36 -11.39 9.61 16.88
N ALA A 37 -12.39 9.44 17.74
CA ALA A 37 -12.61 10.35 18.87
C ALA A 37 -11.50 10.26 19.94
N ASP A 38 -10.77 9.15 20.02
CA ASP A 38 -9.54 9.05 20.80
C ASP A 38 -8.38 9.66 20.00
N ILE A 39 -8.19 10.96 20.20
CA ILE A 39 -7.17 11.78 19.53
C ILE A 39 -5.76 11.21 19.79
N ASP A 40 -5.44 10.86 21.04
CA ASP A 40 -4.09 10.39 21.42
C ASP A 40 -3.77 9.05 20.78
N ALA A 41 -4.71 8.10 20.83
CA ALA A 41 -4.53 6.80 20.19
C ALA A 41 -4.42 6.94 18.67
N THR A 42 -5.27 7.77 18.06
CA THR A 42 -5.29 7.96 16.60
C THR A 42 -4.05 8.67 16.10
N VAL A 43 -3.59 9.74 16.75
CA VAL A 43 -2.31 10.41 16.41
C VAL A 43 -1.16 9.39 16.48
N ARG A 44 -1.06 8.62 17.57
CA ARG A 44 0.00 7.63 17.74
C ARG A 44 -0.02 6.58 16.62
N GLN A 45 -1.19 6.07 16.26
CA GLN A 45 -1.30 5.05 15.22
C GLN A 45 -1.07 5.60 13.81
N VAL A 46 -1.52 6.83 13.51
CA VAL A 46 -1.20 7.50 12.23
C VAL A 46 0.32 7.67 12.11
N MET A 47 1.01 8.10 13.16
CA MET A 47 2.48 8.21 13.17
C MET A 47 3.15 6.86 12.93
N GLN A 48 2.67 5.78 13.57
CA GLN A 48 3.20 4.43 13.36
C GLN A 48 3.05 3.98 11.90
N LEU A 49 1.89 4.22 11.30
CA LEU A 49 1.60 3.88 9.91
C LEU A 49 2.44 4.71 8.93
N ALA A 50 2.55 6.02 9.16
CA ALA A 50 3.37 6.91 8.35
C ALA A 50 4.87 6.52 8.43
N ARG A 51 5.37 6.24 9.64
CA ARG A 51 6.76 5.79 9.87
C ARG A 51 7.05 4.44 9.23
N ALA A 52 6.08 3.53 9.19
CA ALA A 52 6.18 2.29 8.44
C ALA A 52 6.18 2.49 6.91
N GLY A 53 5.87 3.70 6.44
CA GLY A 53 5.89 4.09 5.03
C GLY A 53 4.52 4.03 4.35
N SER A 54 3.44 4.19 5.11
CA SER A 54 2.14 4.54 4.53
C SER A 54 2.18 5.98 4.06
N GLU A 55 2.04 6.19 2.75
CA GLU A 55 2.12 7.50 2.12
C GLU A 55 0.82 8.29 2.31
N ILE A 56 -0.31 7.62 2.57
CA ILE A 56 -1.63 8.22 2.86
C ILE A 56 -2.34 7.35 3.91
N VAL A 57 -2.88 7.97 4.97
CA VAL A 57 -3.56 7.26 6.06
C VAL A 57 -5.03 7.60 6.10
N ARG A 58 -5.88 6.57 6.08
CA ARG A 58 -7.34 6.72 6.22
C ARG A 58 -7.76 6.55 7.68
N ILE A 59 -8.72 7.37 8.11
CA ILE A 59 -9.37 7.32 9.43
C ILE A 59 -10.89 7.27 9.26
N THR A 60 -11.60 6.66 10.19
CA THR A 60 -13.07 6.61 10.14
C THR A 60 -13.65 7.91 10.67
N VAL A 61 -14.69 8.44 10.03
CA VAL A 61 -15.42 9.61 10.53
C VAL A 61 -16.91 9.28 10.50
N ASP A 62 -17.38 8.82 11.64
CA ASP A 62 -18.64 8.09 11.82
C ASP A 62 -19.65 8.79 12.74
N ARG A 63 -19.25 9.84 13.46
CA ARG A 63 -20.08 10.61 14.39
C ARG A 63 -19.49 12.00 14.67
N ASP A 64 -20.22 12.83 15.40
CA ASP A 64 -19.81 14.21 15.71
C ASP A 64 -18.48 14.27 16.47
N GLU A 65 -18.25 13.37 17.42
CA GLU A 65 -17.01 13.35 18.21
C GLU A 65 -15.79 12.99 17.35
N SER A 66 -15.94 12.05 16.41
CA SER A 66 -14.86 11.71 15.49
C SER A 66 -14.61 12.84 14.49
N ALA A 67 -15.66 13.51 13.99
CA ALA A 67 -15.51 14.67 13.12
C ALA A 67 -14.80 15.85 13.82
N ALA A 68 -15.18 16.16 15.07
CA ALA A 68 -14.55 17.21 15.86
C ALA A 68 -13.08 16.90 16.21
N ALA A 69 -12.70 15.62 16.31
CA ALA A 69 -11.33 15.20 16.60
C ALA A 69 -10.36 15.38 15.41
N VAL A 70 -10.84 15.25 14.17
CA VAL A 70 -10.00 15.31 12.95
C VAL A 70 -9.08 16.54 12.86
N PRO A 71 -9.55 17.80 13.02
CA PRO A 71 -8.66 18.95 12.95
C PRO A 71 -7.58 18.93 14.05
N ILE A 72 -7.92 18.47 15.25
CA ILE A 72 -6.96 18.36 16.36
C ILE A 72 -5.90 17.28 16.05
N ILE A 73 -6.32 16.15 15.49
CA ILE A 73 -5.41 15.07 15.06
C ILE A 73 -4.43 15.59 14.00
N ARG A 74 -4.94 16.28 12.97
CA ARG A 74 -4.11 16.90 11.91
C ARG A 74 -3.09 17.86 12.51
N ASP A 75 -3.52 18.78 13.37
CA ASP A 75 -2.65 19.82 13.92
C ASP A 75 -1.57 19.23 14.84
N ARG A 76 -1.91 18.20 15.62
CA ARG A 76 -0.92 17.48 16.43
C ARG A 76 0.11 16.76 15.58
N LEU A 77 -0.31 16.06 14.52
CA LEU A 77 0.61 15.41 13.58
C LEU A 77 1.57 16.42 12.95
N ALA A 78 1.05 17.54 12.44
CA ALA A 78 1.85 18.60 11.85
C ALA A 78 2.84 19.21 12.86
N SER A 79 2.41 19.44 14.11
CA SER A 79 3.30 19.96 15.17
C SER A 79 4.46 19.02 15.51
N MET A 80 4.32 17.74 15.18
CA MET A 80 5.35 16.70 15.36
C MET A 80 6.14 16.43 14.07
N GLY A 81 5.91 17.20 13.00
CA GLY A 81 6.58 17.03 11.70
C GLY A 81 6.03 15.90 10.83
N TYR A 82 4.80 15.44 11.08
CA TYR A 82 4.13 14.41 10.27
C TYR A 82 3.09 15.04 9.34
N ASP A 83 3.43 15.19 8.05
CA ASP A 83 2.57 15.78 7.03
C ASP A 83 1.79 14.73 6.20
N VAL A 84 1.57 13.53 6.75
CA VAL A 84 0.89 12.45 6.04
C VAL A 84 -0.58 12.84 5.73
N PRO A 85 -1.05 12.74 4.46
CA PRO A 85 -2.42 13.07 4.10
C PRO A 85 -3.44 12.17 4.81
N LEU A 86 -4.42 12.81 5.48
CA LEU A 86 -5.54 12.12 6.12
C LEU A 86 -6.74 11.98 5.19
N VAL A 87 -7.28 10.76 5.10
CA VAL A 87 -8.51 10.47 4.34
C VAL A 87 -9.64 10.16 5.30
N GLY A 88 -10.77 10.87 5.18
CA GLY A 88 -11.97 10.56 5.96
C GLY A 88 -12.79 9.45 5.30
N ASP A 89 -13.07 8.38 6.03
CA ASP A 89 -13.96 7.31 5.60
C ASP A 89 -15.40 7.56 6.09
N PHE A 90 -16.29 7.92 5.17
CA PHE A 90 -17.66 8.29 5.49
C PHE A 90 -18.65 7.23 5.01
N HIS A 91 -19.64 6.93 5.85
CA HIS A 91 -20.79 6.08 5.53
C HIS A 91 -22.06 6.71 6.14
N TYR A 92 -23.21 6.56 5.48
CA TYR A 92 -24.53 6.97 5.97
C TYR A 92 -24.70 8.48 6.21
N ILE A 93 -24.07 9.02 7.25
CA ILE A 93 -24.24 10.39 7.73
C ILE A 93 -23.13 11.35 7.30
N GLY A 94 -22.23 10.94 6.41
CA GLY A 94 -21.08 11.77 5.99
C GLY A 94 -21.44 13.17 5.49
N HIS A 95 -22.56 13.30 4.76
CA HIS A 95 -23.06 14.58 4.29
C HIS A 95 -23.39 15.54 5.44
N LYS A 96 -23.92 15.02 6.56
CA LYS A 96 -24.20 15.81 7.76
C LYS A 96 -22.91 16.16 8.48
N LEU A 97 -22.06 15.16 8.75
CA LEU A 97 -20.80 15.38 9.47
C LEU A 97 -19.93 16.44 8.79
N LEU A 98 -19.79 16.40 7.47
CA LEU A 98 -19.02 17.41 6.74
C LEU A 98 -19.70 18.79 6.66
N THR A 99 -21.04 18.84 6.73
CA THR A 99 -21.79 20.11 6.77
C THR A 99 -21.69 20.76 8.15
N ASP A 100 -21.87 19.96 9.20
CA ASP A 100 -21.95 20.41 10.59
C ASP A 100 -20.55 20.66 11.20
N HIS A 101 -19.51 20.00 10.66
CA HIS A 101 -18.11 20.15 11.07
C HIS A 101 -17.23 20.62 9.89
N PRO A 102 -17.33 21.90 9.47
CA PRO A 102 -16.53 22.42 8.35
C PRO A 102 -15.02 22.33 8.58
N ALA A 103 -14.55 22.43 9.83
CA ALA A 103 -13.14 22.26 10.16
C ALA A 103 -12.63 20.83 9.88
N CYS A 104 -13.48 19.81 10.00
CA CYS A 104 -13.16 18.44 9.60
C CYS A 104 -13.00 18.33 8.09
N ALA A 105 -13.94 18.92 7.33
CA ALA A 105 -13.89 18.97 5.88
C ALA A 105 -12.58 19.63 5.38
N GLU A 106 -12.24 20.78 5.94
CA GLU A 106 -11.02 21.49 5.60
C GLU A 106 -9.74 20.72 5.98
N ALA A 107 -9.74 20.05 7.14
CA ALA A 107 -8.58 19.34 7.66
C ALA A 107 -8.21 18.06 6.91
N LEU A 108 -9.19 17.36 6.33
CA LEU A 108 -8.92 16.16 5.55
C LEU A 108 -8.28 16.49 4.19
N ALA A 109 -7.43 15.60 3.71
CA ALA A 109 -6.81 15.72 2.39
C ALA A 109 -7.64 15.05 1.28
N LYS A 110 -8.58 14.17 1.63
CA LYS A 110 -9.46 13.45 0.70
C LYS A 110 -10.68 12.90 1.44
N TYR A 111 -11.81 12.80 0.74
CA TYR A 111 -12.99 12.10 1.26
C TYR A 111 -13.17 10.75 0.57
N ARG A 112 -13.50 9.70 1.32
CA ARG A 112 -14.01 8.45 0.76
C ARG A 112 -15.52 8.45 0.90
N ILE A 113 -16.20 8.32 -0.23
CA ILE A 113 -17.66 8.15 -0.32
C ILE A 113 -17.99 6.76 -0.83
N ASN A 114 -19.03 6.14 -0.28
CA ASN A 114 -19.59 4.89 -0.80
C ASN A 114 -21.01 5.14 -1.30
N PRO A 115 -21.27 5.13 -2.62
CA PRO A 115 -22.57 5.50 -3.18
C PRO A 115 -23.72 4.58 -2.73
N GLY A 116 -23.43 3.33 -2.34
CA GLY A 116 -24.47 2.44 -1.80
C GLY A 116 -24.90 2.77 -0.36
N ASN A 117 -24.12 3.58 0.38
CA ASN A 117 -24.38 3.93 1.77
C ASN A 117 -24.72 5.41 1.99
N VAL A 118 -24.94 6.21 0.95
CA VAL A 118 -25.31 7.64 1.09
C VAL A 118 -26.82 7.87 1.08
N GLY A 119 -27.61 6.89 1.50
CA GLY A 119 -29.07 6.98 1.58
C GLY A 119 -29.82 6.20 0.50
N PHE A 120 -31.15 6.23 0.55
CA PHE A 120 -32.05 5.48 -0.33
C PHE A 120 -32.80 6.41 -1.29
N LYS A 121 -33.01 5.98 -2.54
CA LYS A 121 -33.82 6.68 -3.56
C LYS A 121 -33.39 8.15 -3.74
N ALA A 122 -34.34 9.08 -3.84
CA ALA A 122 -34.06 10.51 -4.05
C ALA A 122 -33.15 11.15 -2.98
N LYS A 123 -33.12 10.60 -1.75
CA LYS A 123 -32.20 11.09 -0.71
C LYS A 123 -30.75 10.75 -1.03
N ARG A 124 -30.50 9.62 -1.70
CA ARG A 124 -29.16 9.19 -2.12
C ARG A 124 -28.51 10.24 -3.00
N ASP A 125 -29.22 10.66 -4.04
CA ASP A 125 -28.68 11.59 -5.04
C ASP A 125 -28.46 12.98 -4.43
N THR A 126 -29.38 13.40 -3.54
CA THR A 126 -29.23 14.67 -2.79
C THR A 126 -28.01 14.62 -1.86
N GLN A 127 -27.85 13.56 -1.07
CA GLN A 127 -26.75 13.42 -0.12
C GLN A 127 -25.39 13.24 -0.81
N PHE A 128 -25.36 12.50 -1.92
CA PHE A 128 -24.18 12.40 -2.78
C PHE A 128 -23.80 13.77 -3.35
N ALA A 129 -24.78 14.52 -3.88
CA ALA A 129 -24.54 15.86 -4.40
C ALA A 129 -23.97 16.81 -3.34
N THR A 130 -24.55 16.81 -2.14
CA THR A 130 -24.02 17.59 -1.00
C THR A 130 -22.56 17.27 -0.70
N LEU A 131 -22.18 15.99 -0.70
CA LEU A 131 -20.79 15.58 -0.46
C LEU A 131 -19.83 16.09 -1.56
N ILE A 132 -20.24 16.01 -2.83
CA ILE A 132 -19.45 16.49 -3.96
C ILE A 132 -19.33 18.02 -3.94
N GLU A 133 -20.41 18.74 -3.63
CA GLU A 133 -20.41 20.20 -3.48
C GLU A 133 -19.47 20.66 -2.36
N ILE A 134 -19.46 19.95 -1.22
CA ILE A 134 -18.52 20.21 -0.12
C ILE A 134 -17.08 19.93 -0.57
N ALA A 135 -16.85 18.82 -1.27
CA ALA A 135 -15.53 18.50 -1.81
C ALA A 135 -15.02 19.57 -2.78
N ASN A 136 -15.87 20.06 -3.69
CA ASN A 136 -15.54 21.16 -4.60
C ASN A 136 -15.28 22.45 -3.83
N ARG A 137 -16.09 22.77 -2.81
CA ARG A 137 -15.90 23.97 -1.96
C ARG A 137 -14.54 24.00 -1.27
N TYR A 138 -14.09 22.87 -0.75
CA TYR A 138 -12.81 22.75 -0.04
C TYR A 138 -11.66 22.24 -0.92
N ASP A 139 -11.87 22.16 -2.24
CA ASP A 139 -10.92 21.66 -3.23
C ASP A 139 -10.33 20.26 -2.91
N LYS A 140 -11.15 19.37 -2.34
CA LYS A 140 -10.72 18.04 -1.90
C LYS A 140 -11.01 16.97 -2.95
N PRO A 141 -10.05 16.08 -3.25
CA PRO A 141 -10.35 14.90 -4.03
C PRO A 141 -11.30 13.95 -3.30
N VAL A 142 -12.00 13.15 -4.07
CA VAL A 142 -12.94 12.13 -3.60
C VAL A 142 -12.55 10.77 -4.15
N ARG A 143 -12.54 9.76 -3.27
CA ARG A 143 -12.58 8.37 -3.69
C ARG A 143 -14.01 7.85 -3.64
N ILE A 144 -14.57 7.53 -4.80
CA ILE A 144 -15.84 6.82 -4.93
C ILE A 144 -15.53 5.32 -4.81
N GLY A 145 -15.83 4.75 -3.64
CA GLY A 145 -15.47 3.40 -3.28
C GLY A 145 -16.67 2.49 -3.10
N VAL A 146 -17.01 1.74 -4.15
CA VAL A 146 -18.06 0.72 -4.16
C VAL A 146 -17.51 -0.57 -3.56
N ASN A 147 -18.25 -1.14 -2.63
CA ASN A 147 -17.97 -2.46 -2.07
C ASN A 147 -19.17 -3.37 -2.35
N TRP A 148 -18.91 -4.65 -2.62
CA TRP A 148 -19.96 -5.65 -2.84
C TRP A 148 -21.00 -5.70 -1.71
N GLY A 149 -20.56 -5.71 -0.44
CA GLY A 149 -21.47 -5.81 0.72
C GLY A 149 -22.39 -4.60 0.95
N SER A 150 -22.26 -3.57 0.12
CA SER A 150 -23.06 -2.34 0.18
C SER A 150 -23.42 -1.87 -1.22
N LEU A 151 -23.73 -2.81 -2.12
CA LEU A 151 -24.11 -2.50 -3.49
C LEU A 151 -25.50 -1.82 -3.53
N ASP A 152 -25.71 -0.97 -4.52
CA ASP A 152 -27.02 -0.42 -4.83
C ASP A 152 -27.99 -1.53 -5.29
N GLU A 153 -28.92 -1.89 -4.40
CA GLU A 153 -29.92 -2.94 -4.63
C GLU A 153 -30.79 -2.65 -5.85
N GLU A 154 -31.16 -1.39 -6.10
CA GLU A 154 -32.02 -1.00 -7.23
C GLU A 154 -31.32 -1.25 -8.57
N LEU A 155 -30.03 -0.89 -8.64
CA LEU A 155 -29.19 -1.16 -9.80
C LEU A 155 -29.03 -2.66 -10.03
N LEU A 156 -28.78 -3.43 -8.96
CA LEU A 156 -28.63 -4.88 -9.07
C LEU A 156 -29.94 -5.53 -9.55
N THR A 157 -31.08 -5.19 -8.96
CA THR A 157 -32.40 -5.72 -9.37
C THR A 157 -32.67 -5.42 -10.82
N ARG A 158 -32.47 -4.17 -11.27
CA ARG A 158 -32.64 -3.79 -12.68
C ARG A 158 -31.78 -4.65 -13.61
N LEU A 159 -30.49 -4.81 -13.30
CA LEU A 159 -29.57 -5.60 -14.12
C LEU A 159 -29.91 -7.10 -14.09
N MET A 160 -30.44 -7.61 -12.97
CA MET A 160 -30.93 -9.00 -12.89
C MET A 160 -32.17 -9.21 -13.76
N ASP A 161 -33.12 -8.29 -13.75
CA ASP A 161 -34.33 -8.34 -14.56
C ASP A 161 -33.99 -8.23 -16.06
N GLU A 162 -33.10 -7.30 -16.43
CA GLU A 162 -32.57 -7.17 -17.81
C GLU A 162 -31.86 -8.44 -18.27
N ASN A 163 -31.06 -9.06 -17.39
CA ASN A 163 -30.38 -10.32 -17.69
C ASN A 163 -31.35 -11.49 -17.84
N ALA A 164 -32.42 -11.56 -17.03
CA ALA A 164 -33.44 -12.59 -17.11
C ALA A 164 -34.27 -12.49 -18.40
N ALA A 165 -34.43 -11.28 -18.94
CA ALA A 165 -35.10 -11.02 -20.22
C ALA A 165 -34.18 -11.16 -21.45
N SER A 166 -32.87 -11.35 -21.27
CA SER A 166 -31.90 -11.49 -22.35
C SER A 166 -32.02 -12.84 -23.07
N ASP A 167 -31.82 -12.84 -24.39
CA ASP A 167 -31.69 -14.07 -25.18
C ASP A 167 -30.45 -14.89 -24.80
N THR A 168 -29.46 -14.25 -24.16
CA THR A 168 -28.22 -14.89 -23.68
C THR A 168 -27.92 -14.47 -22.24
N PRO A 169 -28.65 -15.00 -21.25
CA PRO A 169 -28.43 -14.67 -19.85
C PRO A 169 -27.01 -15.05 -19.41
N ILE A 170 -26.34 -14.13 -18.73
CA ILE A 170 -25.05 -14.39 -18.09
C ILE A 170 -25.26 -14.86 -16.64
N SER A 171 -24.19 -15.37 -16.03
CA SER A 171 -24.24 -15.83 -14.64
C SER A 171 -24.56 -14.67 -13.68
N ALA A 172 -25.21 -14.98 -12.56
CA ALA A 172 -25.47 -13.99 -11.51
C ALA A 172 -24.19 -13.27 -11.06
N ALA A 173 -23.07 -13.99 -10.95
CA ALA A 173 -21.76 -13.41 -10.63
C ALA A 173 -21.30 -12.36 -11.66
N ALA A 174 -21.59 -12.56 -12.95
CA ALA A 174 -21.27 -11.60 -13.99
C ALA A 174 -22.18 -10.36 -13.94
N VAL A 175 -23.48 -10.54 -13.66
CA VAL A 175 -24.42 -9.41 -13.41
C VAL A 175 -23.96 -8.59 -12.21
N GLN A 176 -23.56 -9.26 -11.12
CA GLN A 176 -23.03 -8.62 -9.92
C GLN A 176 -21.76 -7.81 -10.20
N ARG A 177 -20.84 -8.37 -10.99
CA ARG A 177 -19.65 -7.66 -11.47
C ARG A 177 -20.03 -6.40 -12.25
N GLU A 178 -20.98 -6.50 -13.17
CA GLU A 178 -21.45 -5.35 -13.94
C GLU A 178 -22.07 -4.27 -13.03
N ALA A 179 -22.89 -4.69 -12.05
CA ALA A 179 -23.54 -3.77 -11.12
C ALA A 179 -22.54 -2.95 -10.30
N ILE A 180 -21.49 -3.59 -9.75
CA ILE A 180 -20.49 -2.86 -8.96
C ILE A 180 -19.67 -1.89 -9.82
N ILE A 181 -19.39 -2.24 -11.07
CA ILE A 181 -18.66 -1.38 -12.03
C ILE A 181 -19.53 -0.20 -12.44
N GLN A 182 -20.78 -0.44 -12.85
CA GLN A 182 -21.71 0.63 -13.20
C GLN A 182 -21.96 1.57 -12.03
N SER A 183 -22.12 1.05 -10.81
CA SER A 183 -22.28 1.90 -9.62
C SER A 183 -21.13 2.90 -9.47
N ALA A 184 -19.89 2.46 -9.69
CA ALA A 184 -18.71 3.32 -9.63
C ALA A 184 -18.69 4.34 -10.77
N LEU A 185 -18.88 3.89 -12.02
CA LEU A 185 -18.79 4.75 -13.21
C LEU A 185 -19.92 5.79 -13.28
N LEU A 186 -21.16 5.40 -12.96
CA LEU A 186 -22.30 6.31 -12.93
C LEU A 186 -22.14 7.36 -11.82
N SER A 187 -21.62 6.96 -10.66
CA SER A 187 -21.33 7.91 -9.57
C SER A 187 -20.21 8.88 -9.95
N ALA A 188 -19.19 8.42 -10.68
CA ALA A 188 -18.10 9.27 -11.17
C ALA A 188 -18.59 10.28 -12.21
N ALA A 189 -19.38 9.83 -13.19
CA ALA A 189 -20.01 10.70 -14.17
C ALA A 189 -20.91 11.74 -13.49
N ARG A 190 -21.68 11.32 -12.47
CA ARG A 190 -22.50 12.23 -11.69
C ARG A 190 -21.69 13.28 -10.92
N ALA A 191 -20.52 12.90 -10.37
CA ALA A 191 -19.63 13.87 -9.72
C ALA A 191 -19.10 14.90 -10.73
N GLU A 192 -18.76 14.48 -11.95
CA GLU A 192 -18.36 15.40 -13.03
C GLU A 192 -19.50 16.34 -13.46
N GLU A 193 -20.73 15.84 -13.59
CA GLU A 193 -21.93 16.67 -13.85
C GLU A 193 -22.16 17.75 -12.78
N LEU A 194 -21.76 17.46 -11.54
CA LEU A 194 -21.81 18.39 -10.40
C LEU A 194 -20.57 19.33 -10.34
N GLY A 195 -19.73 19.30 -11.37
CA GLY A 195 -18.59 20.22 -11.54
C GLY A 195 -17.27 19.74 -10.95
N MET A 196 -17.17 18.50 -10.47
CA MET A 196 -15.90 17.95 -9.98
C MET A 196 -14.99 17.54 -11.15
N GLY A 197 -13.74 17.99 -11.15
CA GLY A 197 -12.75 17.59 -12.15
C GLY A 197 -12.34 16.11 -12.01
N ARG A 198 -12.00 15.47 -13.14
CA ARG A 198 -11.49 14.07 -13.13
C ARG A 198 -10.21 13.90 -12.32
N ASP A 199 -9.39 14.93 -12.27
CA ASP A 199 -8.17 15.06 -11.46
C ASP A 199 -8.45 15.17 -9.94
N LYS A 200 -9.72 15.11 -9.54
CA LYS A 200 -10.18 14.99 -8.16
C LYS A 200 -10.87 13.67 -7.85
N ILE A 201 -11.03 12.76 -8.83
CA ILE A 201 -11.81 11.52 -8.66
C ILE A 201 -10.89 10.29 -8.70
N LEU A 202 -10.97 9.47 -7.65
CA LEU A 202 -10.42 8.11 -7.63
C LEU A 202 -11.55 7.09 -7.53
N LEU A 203 -11.40 5.93 -8.15
CA LEU A 203 -12.35 4.82 -8.05
C LEU A 203 -11.78 3.62 -7.30
N SER A 204 -12.66 2.88 -6.62
CA SER A 204 -12.38 1.51 -6.18
C SER A 204 -13.65 0.67 -6.16
N THR A 205 -13.56 -0.56 -6.64
CA THR A 205 -14.64 -1.56 -6.65
C THR A 205 -14.13 -2.81 -5.96
N LYS A 206 -14.32 -2.93 -4.63
CA LYS A 206 -13.70 -4.01 -3.84
C LYS A 206 -14.65 -5.16 -3.61
N VAL A 207 -14.11 -6.37 -3.78
CA VAL A 207 -14.71 -7.66 -3.44
C VAL A 207 -13.71 -8.48 -2.62
N SER A 208 -14.17 -9.57 -1.99
CA SER A 208 -13.36 -10.42 -1.11
C SER A 208 -12.86 -11.71 -1.78
N ASP A 209 -13.37 -12.05 -2.96
CA ASP A 209 -12.86 -13.16 -3.77
C ASP A 209 -11.76 -12.70 -4.75
N VAL A 210 -10.69 -13.49 -4.85
CA VAL A 210 -9.50 -13.16 -5.66
C VAL A 210 -9.82 -13.08 -7.14
N GLN A 211 -10.52 -14.09 -7.69
CA GLN A 211 -10.79 -14.17 -9.13
C GLN A 211 -11.79 -13.09 -9.55
N HIS A 212 -12.80 -12.84 -8.71
CA HIS A 212 -13.72 -11.73 -8.94
C HIS A 212 -13.02 -10.37 -8.87
N LEU A 213 -12.10 -10.14 -7.93
CA LEU A 213 -11.39 -8.85 -7.85
C LEU A 213 -10.58 -8.59 -9.14
N ILE A 214 -9.91 -9.62 -9.65
CA ILE A 214 -9.14 -9.52 -10.89
C ILE A 214 -10.06 -9.14 -12.05
N ALA A 215 -11.15 -9.89 -12.26
CA ALA A 215 -12.10 -9.62 -13.34
C ALA A 215 -12.74 -8.22 -13.22
N VAL A 216 -13.12 -7.81 -12.02
CA VAL A 216 -13.72 -6.50 -11.74
C VAL A 216 -12.79 -5.37 -12.16
N TYR A 217 -11.51 -5.42 -11.76
CA TYR A 217 -10.58 -4.33 -12.07
C TYR A 217 -10.09 -4.37 -13.51
N GLN A 218 -10.03 -5.53 -14.15
CA GLN A 218 -9.79 -5.63 -15.59
C GLN A 218 -10.91 -4.93 -16.38
N ASP A 219 -12.17 -5.26 -16.08
CA ASP A 219 -13.33 -4.67 -16.75
C ASP A 219 -13.46 -3.16 -16.45
N LEU A 220 -13.23 -2.75 -15.19
CA LEU A 220 -13.25 -1.33 -14.81
C LEU A 220 -12.14 -0.53 -15.51
N ALA A 221 -10.92 -1.07 -15.53
CA ALA A 221 -9.77 -0.41 -16.16
C ALA A 221 -9.93 -0.27 -17.68
N ALA A 222 -10.65 -1.18 -18.33
CA ALA A 222 -10.94 -1.09 -19.77
C ALA A 222 -11.97 0.02 -20.11
N ARG A 223 -12.73 0.51 -19.11
CA ARG A 223 -13.87 1.42 -19.31
C ARG A 223 -13.63 2.84 -18.79
N CYS A 224 -12.50 3.12 -18.15
CA CYS A 224 -12.20 4.44 -17.62
C CYS A 224 -10.70 4.71 -17.44
N ASP A 225 -10.37 5.98 -17.26
CA ASP A 225 -9.02 6.50 -17.04
C ASP A 225 -8.85 7.16 -15.66
N TYR A 226 -9.81 7.04 -14.73
CA TYR A 226 -9.61 7.53 -13.36
C TYR A 226 -8.48 6.76 -12.66
N ALA A 227 -7.85 7.39 -11.66
CA ALA A 227 -6.93 6.70 -10.76
C ALA A 227 -7.66 5.59 -9.97
N LEU A 228 -7.07 4.39 -9.91
CA LEU A 228 -7.68 3.22 -9.30
C LEU A 228 -6.98 2.87 -7.97
N HIS A 229 -7.77 2.84 -6.89
CA HIS A 229 -7.34 2.34 -5.59
C HIS A 229 -7.65 0.84 -5.50
N LEU A 230 -6.63 -0.01 -5.59
CA LEU A 230 -6.76 -1.45 -5.47
C LEU A 230 -6.76 -1.92 -4.01
N GLY A 231 -7.38 -3.07 -3.80
CA GLY A 231 -7.28 -3.80 -2.55
C GLY A 231 -8.35 -4.88 -2.49
N LEU A 232 -7.96 -6.09 -2.10
CA LEU A 232 -8.89 -7.12 -1.68
C LEU A 232 -9.50 -6.67 -0.34
N THR A 233 -10.84 -6.65 -0.24
CA THR A 233 -11.49 -6.39 1.05
C THR A 233 -11.57 -7.70 1.84
N GLU A 234 -11.56 -7.61 3.17
CA GLU A 234 -11.76 -8.76 4.06
C GLU A 234 -10.82 -9.95 3.75
N ALA A 235 -9.54 -9.66 3.47
CA ALA A 235 -8.56 -10.69 3.09
C ALA A 235 -8.37 -11.76 4.19
N GLY A 236 -8.64 -11.41 5.45
CA GLY A 236 -8.55 -12.28 6.61
C GLY A 236 -7.27 -12.05 7.41
N MET A 237 -6.97 -12.99 8.30
CA MET A 237 -5.82 -12.95 9.20
C MET A 237 -4.61 -13.71 8.64
N GLY A 238 -3.42 -13.35 9.12
CA GLY A 238 -2.18 -14.09 8.92
C GLY A 238 -1.84 -14.41 7.46
N SER A 239 -1.32 -15.62 7.24
CA SER A 239 -0.85 -16.08 5.92
C SER A 239 -1.92 -16.06 4.84
N LYS A 240 -3.18 -16.41 5.19
CA LYS A 240 -4.30 -16.40 4.24
C LYS A 240 -4.53 -14.99 3.66
N GLY A 241 -4.57 -13.98 4.52
CA GLY A 241 -4.79 -12.60 4.10
C GLY A 241 -3.67 -12.04 3.23
N ILE A 242 -2.42 -12.40 3.57
CA ILE A 242 -1.23 -12.04 2.79
C ILE A 242 -1.28 -12.70 1.42
N VAL A 243 -1.46 -14.02 1.36
CA VAL A 243 -1.49 -14.78 0.10
C VAL A 243 -2.61 -14.31 -0.81
N ALA A 244 -3.83 -14.13 -0.29
CA ALA A 244 -4.98 -13.72 -1.09
C ALA A 244 -4.78 -12.29 -1.66
N SER A 245 -4.27 -11.37 -0.84
CA SER A 245 -4.01 -9.99 -1.30
C SER A 245 -2.91 -9.95 -2.36
N SER A 246 -1.80 -10.66 -2.14
CA SER A 246 -0.68 -10.72 -3.07
C SER A 246 -1.07 -11.39 -4.39
N ALA A 247 -1.86 -12.47 -4.36
CA ALA A 247 -2.34 -13.14 -5.56
C ALA A 247 -3.23 -12.23 -6.41
N ALA A 248 -4.18 -11.51 -5.79
CA ALA A 248 -5.10 -10.66 -6.52
C ALA A 248 -4.41 -9.39 -7.07
N LEU A 249 -3.66 -8.68 -6.23
CA LEU A 249 -3.02 -7.42 -6.62
C LEU A 249 -1.82 -7.65 -7.53
N GLY A 250 -1.04 -8.72 -7.32
CA GLY A 250 0.12 -9.03 -8.15
C GLY A 250 -0.26 -9.19 -9.63
N ILE A 251 -1.36 -9.88 -9.92
CA ILE A 251 -1.88 -10.07 -11.29
C ILE A 251 -2.31 -8.72 -11.90
N LEU A 252 -3.09 -7.93 -11.17
CA LEU A 252 -3.57 -6.62 -11.65
C LEU A 252 -2.43 -5.64 -11.90
N LEU A 253 -1.49 -5.54 -10.96
CA LEU A 253 -0.32 -4.67 -11.08
C LEU A 253 0.58 -5.11 -12.24
N GLN A 254 0.76 -6.43 -12.46
CA GLN A 254 1.52 -6.96 -13.60
C GLN A 254 0.90 -6.56 -14.94
N GLN A 255 -0.42 -6.35 -14.97
CA GLN A 255 -1.18 -5.84 -16.13
C GLN A 255 -1.19 -4.31 -16.22
N GLY A 256 -0.46 -3.61 -15.34
CA GLY A 256 -0.40 -2.15 -15.31
C GLY A 256 -1.61 -1.48 -14.64
N ILE A 257 -2.50 -2.26 -14.00
CA ILE A 257 -3.73 -1.77 -13.36
C ILE A 257 -3.45 -1.45 -11.89
N GLY A 258 -3.89 -0.28 -11.43
CA GLY A 258 -3.73 0.19 -10.06
C GLY A 258 -2.75 1.35 -9.92
N ASP A 259 -3.16 2.35 -9.15
CA ASP A 259 -2.40 3.59 -8.92
C ASP A 259 -2.11 3.82 -7.44
N THR A 260 -2.90 3.20 -6.58
CA THR A 260 -2.64 3.10 -5.15
C THR A 260 -3.19 1.80 -4.60
N ILE A 261 -2.58 1.25 -3.56
CA ILE A 261 -2.98 -0.02 -2.96
C ILE A 261 -3.22 0.12 -1.46
N ARG A 262 -4.13 -0.71 -0.94
CA ARG A 262 -4.25 -1.02 0.48
C ARG A 262 -4.44 -2.52 0.67
N ILE A 263 -3.64 -3.12 1.54
CA ILE A 263 -3.84 -4.50 2.00
C ILE A 263 -4.81 -4.47 3.18
N SER A 264 -5.88 -5.27 3.15
CA SER A 264 -6.93 -5.27 4.18
C SER A 264 -6.77 -6.46 5.13
N LEU A 265 -5.68 -6.48 5.90
CA LEU A 265 -5.45 -7.53 6.89
C LEU A 265 -6.28 -7.29 8.15
N THR A 266 -6.82 -8.37 8.70
CA THR A 266 -7.29 -8.40 10.08
C THR A 266 -6.08 -8.65 10.98
N PRO A 267 -5.70 -7.69 11.85
CA PRO A 267 -4.61 -7.92 12.79
C PRO A 267 -5.00 -8.99 13.82
N GLU A 268 -4.01 -9.69 14.37
CA GLU A 268 -4.21 -10.47 15.59
C GLU A 268 -4.61 -9.55 16.76
N PRO A 269 -5.24 -10.06 17.83
CA PRO A 269 -5.52 -9.26 19.02
C PRO A 269 -4.25 -8.61 19.58
N GLY A 270 -4.23 -7.28 19.69
CA GLY A 270 -3.04 -6.52 20.08
C GLY A 270 -1.90 -6.52 19.03
N GLY A 271 -2.18 -7.01 17.82
CA GLY A 271 -1.23 -7.10 16.73
C GLY A 271 -0.85 -5.76 16.12
N ASP A 272 0.30 -5.74 15.45
CA ASP A 272 0.87 -4.57 14.81
C ASP A 272 0.07 -4.15 13.55
N ARG A 273 -0.58 -2.99 13.62
CA ARG A 273 -1.35 -2.44 12.50
C ARG A 273 -0.46 -2.08 11.29
N THR A 274 0.83 -1.87 11.49
CA THR A 274 1.78 -1.56 10.39
C THR A 274 2.08 -2.77 9.49
N THR A 275 1.67 -3.98 9.88
CA THR A 275 1.83 -5.19 9.04
C THR A 275 1.17 -5.02 7.66
N GLU A 276 0.02 -4.34 7.56
CA GLU A 276 -0.63 -4.12 6.25
C GLU A 276 0.20 -3.23 5.32
N VAL A 277 0.97 -2.30 5.89
CA VAL A 277 1.90 -1.41 5.16
C VAL A 277 3.11 -2.20 4.69
N LYS A 278 3.71 -3.01 5.57
CA LYS A 278 4.88 -3.85 5.27
C LYS A 278 4.57 -4.81 4.12
N VAL A 279 3.42 -5.47 4.15
CA VAL A 279 2.97 -6.39 3.09
C VAL A 279 2.73 -5.65 1.77
N ALA A 280 2.17 -4.43 1.81
CA ALA A 280 1.99 -3.62 0.61
C ALA A 280 3.33 -3.26 -0.06
N GLN A 281 4.32 -2.87 0.75
CA GLN A 281 5.67 -2.54 0.29
C GLN A 281 6.39 -3.77 -0.27
N GLU A 282 6.33 -4.91 0.45
CA GLU A 282 6.91 -6.17 0.00
C GLU A 282 6.34 -6.64 -1.33
N LEU A 283 5.02 -6.56 -1.52
CA LEU A 283 4.38 -6.90 -2.80
C LEU A 283 4.92 -6.03 -3.93
N LEU A 284 4.91 -4.70 -3.75
CA LEU A 284 5.37 -3.76 -4.76
C LEU A 284 6.86 -3.92 -5.07
N GLN A 285 7.68 -4.21 -4.07
CA GLN A 285 9.13 -4.40 -4.22
C GLN A 285 9.49 -5.73 -4.89
N THR A 286 8.88 -6.82 -4.44
CA THR A 286 9.12 -8.17 -5.00
C THR A 286 8.76 -8.23 -6.48
N MET A 287 7.70 -7.51 -6.87
CA MET A 287 7.26 -7.42 -8.26
C MET A 287 8.01 -6.34 -9.09
N GLY A 288 8.92 -5.58 -8.47
CA GLY A 288 9.73 -4.57 -9.15
C GLY A 288 9.01 -3.26 -9.48
N PHE A 289 7.89 -2.94 -8.82
CA PHE A 289 7.15 -1.69 -9.05
C PHE A 289 7.71 -0.50 -8.26
N ARG A 290 8.31 -0.75 -7.10
CA ARG A 290 8.88 0.25 -6.18
C ARG A 290 10.07 -0.38 -5.47
N GLN A 291 10.92 0.43 -4.86
CA GLN A 291 11.92 -0.04 -3.90
C GLN A 291 11.73 0.74 -2.60
N PHE A 292 11.70 0.02 -1.48
CA PHE A 292 11.44 0.57 -0.15
C PHE A 292 12.56 0.20 0.81
N LEU A 293 12.98 -1.07 0.81
CA LEU A 293 13.95 -1.61 1.74
C LEU A 293 15.02 -2.37 0.96
N PRO A 294 16.27 -2.40 1.43
CA PRO A 294 17.30 -3.25 0.87
C PRO A 294 16.82 -4.70 0.80
N VAL A 295 17.08 -5.36 -0.33
CA VAL A 295 16.70 -6.76 -0.51
C VAL A 295 17.74 -7.65 0.17
N VAL A 296 17.30 -8.50 1.10
CA VAL A 296 18.15 -9.59 1.63
C VAL A 296 17.85 -10.88 0.88
N ALA A 297 18.75 -11.25 -0.03
CA ALA A 297 18.71 -12.56 -0.66
C ALA A 297 19.28 -13.61 0.30
N ALA A 298 18.44 -14.52 0.78
CA ALA A 298 18.85 -15.61 1.64
C ALA A 298 18.41 -16.96 1.08
N CYS A 299 19.26 -17.98 1.20
CA CYS A 299 18.86 -19.33 0.82
C CYS A 299 17.87 -19.91 1.84
N PRO A 300 17.01 -20.89 1.48
CA PRO A 300 16.08 -21.49 2.45
C PRO A 300 16.78 -22.25 3.60
N GLY A 301 18.09 -22.50 3.47
CA GLY A 301 18.82 -23.46 4.28
C GLY A 301 18.53 -24.90 3.84
N CYS A 302 19.48 -25.80 4.07
CA CYS A 302 19.33 -27.23 3.83
C CYS A 302 20.30 -28.02 4.73
N GLY A 303 20.37 -29.35 4.61
CA GLY A 303 21.29 -30.19 5.40
C GLY A 303 22.78 -29.88 5.23
N ARG A 304 23.13 -28.95 4.33
CA ARG A 304 24.50 -28.46 4.10
C ARG A 304 24.87 -27.27 4.98
N THR A 305 23.98 -26.71 5.79
CA THR A 305 24.30 -25.62 6.72
C THR A 305 23.83 -25.96 8.12
N THR A 306 24.48 -25.40 9.14
CA THR A 306 23.90 -25.35 10.48
C THR A 306 22.70 -24.42 10.45
N SER A 307 21.50 -24.97 10.62
CA SER A 307 20.23 -24.24 10.43
C SER A 307 20.13 -23.01 11.31
N THR A 308 20.43 -23.13 12.61
CA THR A 308 20.26 -22.02 13.57
C THR A 308 21.19 -20.84 13.30
N THR A 309 22.50 -21.06 13.13
CA THR A 309 23.46 -19.95 12.91
C THR A 309 23.14 -19.16 11.66
N PHE A 310 22.83 -19.86 10.56
CA PHE A 310 22.43 -19.23 9.30
C PHE A 310 21.14 -18.43 9.45
N GLN A 311 20.11 -19.03 10.06
CA GLN A 311 18.81 -18.38 10.26
C GLN A 311 18.93 -17.14 11.15
N THR A 312 19.68 -17.23 12.26
CA THR A 312 19.93 -16.09 13.16
C THR A 312 20.66 -14.97 12.42
N LEU A 313 21.72 -15.27 11.65
CA LEU A 313 22.42 -14.23 10.89
C LEU A 313 21.52 -13.54 9.86
N ALA A 314 20.77 -14.32 9.07
CA ALA A 314 19.87 -13.77 8.06
C ALA A 314 18.79 -12.88 8.69
N LYS A 315 18.21 -13.33 9.81
CA LYS A 315 17.23 -12.57 10.59
C LYS A 315 17.83 -11.27 11.13
N ASP A 316 18.99 -11.35 11.78
CA ASP A 316 19.67 -10.21 12.38
C ASP A 316 20.00 -9.12 11.35
N ILE A 317 20.46 -9.51 10.16
CA ILE A 317 20.74 -8.58 9.07
C ILE A 317 19.44 -7.94 8.57
N GLN A 318 18.40 -8.74 8.32
CA GLN A 318 17.10 -8.22 7.89
C GLN A 318 16.51 -7.24 8.91
N ASP A 319 16.53 -7.58 10.19
CA ASP A 319 16.05 -6.73 11.27
C ASP A 319 16.86 -5.43 11.35
N HIS A 320 18.19 -5.51 11.26
CA HIS A 320 19.05 -4.33 11.31
C HIS A 320 18.77 -3.37 10.16
N LEU A 321 18.62 -3.88 8.94
CA LEU A 321 18.23 -3.08 7.78
C LEU A 321 16.87 -2.43 8.02
N ASN A 322 15.83 -3.21 8.36
CA ASN A 322 14.48 -2.71 8.58
C ASN A 322 14.40 -1.60 9.64
N THR A 323 15.13 -1.77 10.75
CA THR A 323 15.09 -0.83 11.88
C THR A 323 15.86 0.46 11.59
N SER A 324 16.90 0.38 10.75
CA SER A 324 17.77 1.52 10.41
C SER A 324 17.24 2.33 9.20
N MET A 325 16.44 1.71 8.33
CA MET A 325 15.95 2.34 7.10
C MET A 325 15.25 3.69 7.26
N PRO A 326 14.43 3.94 8.30
CA PRO A 326 13.82 5.26 8.50
C PRO A 326 14.86 6.39 8.62
N GLU A 327 15.97 6.16 9.29
CA GLU A 327 17.08 7.13 9.43
C GLU A 327 17.94 7.15 8.16
N TRP A 328 18.22 5.97 7.59
CA TRP A 328 19.07 5.84 6.42
C TRP A 328 18.47 6.45 5.16
N ARG A 329 17.14 6.42 4.95
CA ARG A 329 16.53 7.07 3.78
C ARG A 329 16.84 8.57 3.72
N GLU A 330 16.90 9.24 4.86
CA GLU A 330 17.22 10.67 4.92
C GLU A 330 18.73 10.91 4.79
N ARG A 331 19.55 10.07 5.43
CA ARG A 331 21.01 10.23 5.42
C ARG A 331 21.67 9.78 4.11
N TYR A 332 21.12 8.75 3.49
CA TYR A 332 21.71 8.00 2.38
C TYR A 332 20.69 7.85 1.23
N PRO A 333 20.49 8.89 0.41
CA PRO A 333 19.56 8.81 -0.72
C PRO A 333 19.91 7.64 -1.66
N GLY A 334 18.93 6.80 -1.98
CA GLY A 334 19.11 5.61 -2.82
C GLY A 334 19.55 4.35 -2.08
N VAL A 335 19.70 4.38 -0.75
CA VAL A 335 20.04 3.19 0.05
C VAL A 335 19.01 2.06 -0.10
N GLU A 336 17.77 2.36 -0.45
CA GLU A 336 16.73 1.38 -0.75
C GLU A 336 17.06 0.47 -1.95
N THR A 337 18.02 0.86 -2.80
CA THR A 337 18.50 0.03 -3.91
C THR A 337 19.57 -0.98 -3.48
N LEU A 338 20.00 -0.96 -2.21
CA LEU A 338 21.00 -1.89 -1.69
C LEU A 338 20.48 -3.33 -1.76
N SER A 339 21.32 -4.25 -2.26
CA SER A 339 21.08 -5.69 -2.17
C SER A 339 22.14 -6.37 -1.31
N VAL A 340 21.68 -7.14 -0.33
CA VAL A 340 22.52 -7.90 0.60
C VAL A 340 22.27 -9.39 0.38
N ALA A 341 23.31 -10.21 0.31
CA ALA A 341 23.15 -11.66 0.25
C ALA A 341 23.67 -12.34 1.53
N VAL A 342 22.89 -13.26 2.08
CA VAL A 342 23.29 -14.10 3.22
C VAL A 342 23.06 -15.55 2.85
N MET A 343 24.14 -16.30 2.62
CA MET A 343 24.06 -17.63 2.04
C MET A 343 24.63 -18.69 2.98
N GLY A 344 23.93 -19.81 3.15
CA GLY A 344 24.29 -20.83 4.14
C GLY A 344 25.42 -21.80 3.77
N CYS A 345 25.84 -21.88 2.50
CA CYS A 345 26.93 -22.78 2.09
C CYS A 345 27.59 -22.33 0.77
N ILE A 346 28.70 -22.97 0.42
CA ILE A 346 29.50 -22.61 -0.76
C ILE A 346 28.85 -22.94 -2.11
N VAL A 347 27.79 -23.77 -2.15
CA VAL A 347 27.20 -24.25 -3.41
C VAL A 347 26.65 -23.10 -4.25
N ASN A 348 25.73 -22.32 -3.69
CA ASN A 348 25.18 -21.12 -4.32
C ASN A 348 25.74 -19.84 -3.71
N GLY A 349 26.42 -19.93 -2.56
CA GLY A 349 26.79 -18.77 -1.76
C GLY A 349 27.66 -17.74 -2.48
N PRO A 350 28.79 -18.13 -3.08
CA PRO A 350 29.64 -17.20 -3.83
C PRO A 350 28.97 -16.61 -5.07
N GLY A 351 28.11 -17.36 -5.76
CA GLY A 351 27.40 -16.88 -6.95
C GLY A 351 26.42 -15.77 -6.59
N GLU A 352 25.49 -16.07 -5.67
CA GLU A 352 24.48 -15.10 -5.22
C GLU A 352 25.11 -13.88 -4.54
N SER A 353 26.18 -14.09 -3.76
CA SER A 353 26.88 -12.98 -3.09
C SER A 353 27.57 -12.03 -4.05
N LYS A 354 27.95 -12.49 -5.25
CA LYS A 354 28.51 -11.62 -6.30
C LYS A 354 27.45 -10.85 -7.07
N HIS A 355 26.20 -11.33 -7.09
CA HIS A 355 25.08 -10.65 -7.70
C HIS A 355 24.49 -9.56 -6.78
N ALA A 356 24.72 -9.66 -5.47
CA ALA A 356 24.39 -8.62 -4.50
C ALA A 356 25.46 -7.51 -4.45
N ASN A 357 25.10 -6.35 -3.91
CA ASN A 357 26.06 -5.28 -3.62
C ASN A 357 27.08 -5.71 -2.57
N ILE A 358 26.62 -6.40 -1.53
CA ILE A 358 27.46 -7.01 -0.51
C ILE A 358 26.86 -8.36 -0.11
N GLY A 359 27.69 -9.39 0.04
CA GLY A 359 27.19 -10.73 0.35
C GLY A 359 28.17 -11.56 1.15
N ILE A 360 27.64 -12.42 2.03
CA ILE A 360 28.41 -13.38 2.82
C ILE A 360 27.98 -14.81 2.47
N SER A 361 28.97 -15.69 2.25
CA SER A 361 28.76 -17.13 2.13
C SER A 361 29.28 -17.81 3.37
N LEU A 362 28.38 -18.34 4.21
CA LEU A 362 28.73 -19.11 5.39
C LEU A 362 29.33 -20.47 5.02
N PRO A 363 30.15 -21.06 5.91
CA PRO A 363 30.67 -22.41 5.73
C PRO A 363 29.56 -23.44 5.93
N GLY A 364 29.50 -24.40 5.01
CA GLY A 364 28.60 -25.55 5.13
C GLY A 364 29.09 -26.61 6.13
N THR A 365 28.25 -27.62 6.37
CA THR A 365 28.59 -28.79 7.19
C THR A 365 29.78 -29.53 6.57
N GLY A 366 30.87 -29.67 7.34
CA GLY A 366 32.10 -30.33 6.89
C GLY A 366 33.04 -29.42 6.09
N GLU A 367 32.72 -28.13 5.96
CA GLU A 367 33.59 -27.13 5.34
C GLU A 367 34.49 -26.44 6.38
N THR A 368 35.56 -25.81 5.91
CA THR A 368 36.44 -25.00 6.77
C THR A 368 35.65 -23.81 7.32
N PRO A 369 35.73 -23.47 8.63
CA PRO A 369 34.95 -22.41 9.26
C PRO A 369 35.43 -21.01 8.82
N ALA A 370 35.13 -20.67 7.58
CA ALA A 370 35.54 -19.45 6.91
C ALA A 370 34.39 -18.94 6.04
N ALA A 371 33.97 -17.70 6.26
CA ALA A 371 32.88 -17.08 5.54
C ALA A 371 33.43 -16.00 4.58
N PRO A 372 33.65 -16.31 3.28
CA PRO A 372 34.06 -15.30 2.32
C PRO A 372 32.96 -14.24 2.15
N VAL A 373 33.40 -12.98 2.10
CA VAL A 373 32.54 -11.81 1.84
C VAL A 373 32.88 -11.23 0.48
N PHE A 374 31.84 -10.91 -0.27
CA PHE A 374 31.90 -10.33 -1.60
C PHE A 374 31.29 -8.94 -1.57
N VAL A 375 31.90 -8.01 -2.29
CA VAL A 375 31.40 -6.64 -2.50
C VAL A 375 31.52 -6.33 -3.99
N ASP A 376 30.44 -5.87 -4.60
CA ASP A 376 30.35 -5.53 -6.04
C ASP A 376 30.98 -6.60 -6.95
N GLY A 377 30.67 -7.87 -6.68
CA GLY A 377 31.15 -9.02 -7.46
C GLY A 377 32.57 -9.53 -7.14
N ALA A 378 33.32 -8.83 -6.30
CA ALA A 378 34.70 -9.21 -5.92
C ALA A 378 34.77 -9.75 -4.49
N LYS A 379 35.60 -10.77 -4.26
CA LYS A 379 35.89 -11.25 -2.89
C LYS A 379 36.79 -10.23 -2.19
N VAL A 380 36.34 -9.69 -1.06
CA VAL A 380 37.07 -8.63 -0.32
C VAL A 380 37.56 -9.08 1.05
N ALA A 381 36.92 -10.07 1.67
CA ALA A 381 37.31 -10.55 2.99
C ALA A 381 37.00 -12.05 3.19
N THR A 382 37.46 -12.60 4.30
CA THR A 382 37.08 -13.93 4.79
C THR A 382 36.98 -13.87 6.30
N LEU A 383 35.75 -13.87 6.79
CA LEU A 383 35.44 -13.74 8.21
C LEU A 383 35.55 -15.11 8.90
N ARG A 384 35.97 -15.11 10.15
CA ARG A 384 36.13 -16.30 11.01
C ARG A 384 35.80 -15.91 12.45
N GLY A 385 35.39 -16.88 13.27
CA GLY A 385 35.08 -16.66 14.68
C GLY A 385 33.58 -16.69 14.99
N ALA A 386 33.23 -16.41 16.25
CA ALA A 386 31.85 -16.39 16.74
C ALA A 386 31.12 -15.07 16.41
N ASP A 387 31.86 -14.01 16.10
CA ASP A 387 31.42 -12.64 15.86
C ASP A 387 31.28 -12.29 14.36
N VAL A 388 31.23 -13.31 13.48
CA VAL A 388 31.07 -13.14 12.03
C VAL A 388 29.85 -12.27 11.69
N ALA A 389 28.77 -12.38 12.47
CA ALA A 389 27.56 -11.58 12.28
C ALA A 389 27.82 -10.08 12.46
N ASP A 390 28.50 -9.71 13.53
CA ASP A 390 28.75 -8.30 13.87
C ASP A 390 29.83 -7.71 12.96
N GLN A 391 30.85 -8.49 12.61
CA GLN A 391 31.82 -8.11 11.58
C GLN A 391 31.12 -7.84 10.24
N PHE A 392 30.18 -8.71 9.82
CA PHE A 392 29.44 -8.50 8.57
C PHE A 392 28.52 -7.28 8.64
N LYS A 393 27.82 -7.04 9.76
CA LYS A 393 27.02 -5.82 9.98
C LYS A 393 27.88 -4.56 9.83
N ALA A 394 29.08 -4.55 10.42
CA ALA A 394 30.02 -3.44 10.28
C ALA A 394 30.45 -3.23 8.82
N MET A 395 30.73 -4.31 8.08
CA MET A 395 31.05 -4.21 6.65
C MET A 395 29.87 -3.67 5.80
N VAL A 396 28.63 -4.03 6.14
CA VAL A 396 27.43 -3.48 5.49
C VAL A 396 27.30 -1.99 5.77
N ALA A 397 27.47 -1.56 7.02
CA ALA A 397 27.41 -0.14 7.40
C ALA A 397 28.52 0.67 6.68
N ASP A 398 29.75 0.16 6.65
CA ASP A 398 30.87 0.75 5.92
C ASP A 398 30.58 0.88 4.42
N TYR A 399 29.98 -0.15 3.83
CA TYR A 399 29.59 -0.13 2.42
C TYR A 399 28.54 0.96 2.15
N ILE A 400 27.54 1.08 3.02
CA ILE A 400 26.50 2.11 2.91
C ILE A 400 27.10 3.49 2.99
N GLU A 401 27.97 3.75 3.98
CA GLU A 401 28.63 5.04 4.15
C GLU A 401 29.46 5.41 2.91
N ARG A 402 30.25 4.47 2.38
CA ARG A 402 31.10 4.73 1.20
C ARG A 402 30.28 4.96 -0.07
N LYS A 403 29.22 4.17 -0.28
CA LYS A 403 28.44 4.19 -1.53
C LYS A 403 27.37 5.29 -1.55
N PHE A 404 26.70 5.51 -0.43
CA PHE A 404 25.54 6.40 -0.36
C PHE A 404 25.79 7.63 0.53
N GLY A 405 26.81 7.64 1.40
CA GLY A 405 27.13 8.76 2.30
C GLY A 405 27.73 9.99 1.62
N SER A 406 28.33 9.82 0.44
CA SER A 406 28.93 10.92 -0.35
C SER A 406 27.89 11.85 -1.00
N GLY A 407 26.60 11.52 -0.96
CA GLY A 407 25.52 12.29 -1.58
C GLY A 407 25.32 13.71 -1.05
N LYS A 408 25.87 14.05 0.13
CA LYS A 408 25.85 15.43 0.64
C LYS A 408 26.92 16.35 0.04
N GLN A 409 27.98 15.82 -0.59
CA GLN A 409 29.01 16.68 -1.20
C GLN A 409 28.63 17.20 -2.59
N ASN A 410 27.79 16.50 -3.36
CA ASN A 410 27.50 16.87 -4.75
C ASN A 410 26.20 17.68 -4.95
N ALA A 411 25.46 17.99 -3.88
CA ALA A 411 24.23 18.81 -3.95
C ALA A 411 24.48 20.29 -3.59
N ALA A 412 25.73 20.68 -3.34
CA ALA A 412 26.13 22.04 -2.95
C ALA A 412 27.15 22.67 -3.92
N GLU A 413 27.29 22.14 -5.15
CA GLU A 413 28.01 22.78 -6.26
C GLU A 413 27.06 23.22 -7.38
#